data_AF-A0AA40V6D8-F1
#
_entry.id   AF-A0AA40V6D8-F1
#
_cell.length_a   1.000
_cell.length_b   1.000
_cell.length_c   1.000
_cell.angle_alpha   90.00
_cell.angle_beta   90.00
_cell.angle_gamma   90.00
#
_symmetry.space_group_name_H-M   'P 1'
#
loop_
_entity.id
_entity.type
_entity.pdbx_description
1 polymer ?
#
loop_
_entity_poly.entity_id
_entity_poly.type
_entity_poly.pdbx_seq_one_letter_code
_entity_poly.pdbx_strand_id
1 'polypeptide(L)' 'MATKSQFDEAAKRLLGEEKYSNLLRSGFARPDFCREIAQDAFIDGLHPSPSQDGDLVLIRQVATRLWKGDGVTGLDD' A
#
# COMPACT_ATOMS: atom_id res chain seq x y z
N MET A 1 7.47 13.74 -4.76
CA MET A 1 6.85 12.91 -3.70
C MET A 1 5.75 12.12 -4.37
N ALA A 2 5.32 10.99 -3.79
CA ALA A 2 4.23 10.21 -4.37
C ALA A 2 2.88 10.81 -3.96
N THR A 3 1.88 10.71 -4.82
CA THR A 3 0.53 11.20 -4.52
C THR A 3 -0.32 10.12 -3.86
N LYS A 4 -1.40 10.55 -3.20
CA LYS A 4 -2.43 9.64 -2.66
C LYS A 4 -2.97 8.69 -3.73
N SER A 5 -3.24 9.19 -4.93
CA SER A 5 -3.73 8.36 -6.04
C SER A 5 -2.72 7.31 -6.48
N GLN A 6 -1.42 7.65 -6.54
CA GLN A 6 -0.37 6.68 -6.87
C GLN A 6 -0.27 5.57 -5.83
N PHE A 7 -0.42 5.90 -4.54
CA PHE A 7 -0.46 4.92 -3.47
C PHE A 7 -1.68 4.01 -3.59
N ASP A 8 -2.86 4.59 -3.81
CA ASP A 8 -4.12 3.85 -3.86
C ASP A 8 -4.13 2.87 -5.05
N GLU A 9 -3.61 3.28 -6.21
CA GLU A 9 -3.44 2.39 -7.37
C GLU A 9 -2.42 1.27 -7.12
N ALA A 10 -1.29 1.59 -6.47
CA ALA A 10 -0.31 0.57 -6.10
C ALA A 10 -0.88 -0.45 -5.11
N ALA A 11 -1.60 0.03 -4.08
CA ALA A 11 -2.26 -0.83 -3.11
C ALA A 11 -3.34 -1.71 -3.78
N LYS A 12 -4.12 -1.14 -4.72
CA LYS A 12 -5.10 -1.89 -5.51
C LYS A 12 -4.44 -2.98 -6.35
N ARG A 13 -3.32 -2.69 -7.01
CA ARG A 13 -2.58 -3.68 -7.82
C ARG A 13 -1.98 -4.79 -6.96
N LEU A 14 -1.45 -4.46 -5.79
CA LEU A 14 -0.79 -5.42 -4.89
C LEU A 14 -1.76 -6.32 -4.14
N LEU A 15 -2.94 -5.83 -3.77
CA LEU A 15 -3.95 -6.62 -3.05
C LEU A 15 -4.98 -7.26 -3.99
N GLY A 16 -5.09 -6.75 -5.21
CA GLY A 16 -6.20 -7.05 -6.12
C GLY A 16 -7.42 -6.17 -5.83
N GLU A 17 -8.23 -5.93 -6.86
CA GLU A 17 -9.37 -5.00 -6.81
C GLU A 17 -10.43 -5.39 -5.77
N GLU A 18 -10.71 -6.69 -5.63
CA GLU A 18 -11.70 -7.20 -4.68
C GLU A 18 -11.26 -6.97 -3.23
N LYS A 19 -10.06 -7.45 -2.86
CA LYS A 19 -9.52 -7.29 -1.51
C LYS A 19 -9.35 -5.81 -1.15
N TYR A 20 -8.80 -5.01 -2.07
CA TYR A 20 -8.65 -3.57 -1.88
C TYR A 20 -10.00 -2.88 -1.62
N SER A 21 -11.02 -3.17 -2.45
CA SER A 21 -12.35 -2.57 -2.29
C SER A 21 -13.02 -2.97 -0.97
N ASN A 22 -12.85 -4.23 -0.55
CA ASN A 22 -13.39 -4.71 0.71
C ASN A 22 -12.74 -4.01 1.91
N LEU A 23 -11.41 -3.91 1.93
CA LEU A 23 -10.68 -3.21 2.99
C LEU A 23 -11.03 -1.72 3.05
N LEU A 24 -11.15 -1.07 1.88
CA LEU A 24 -11.57 0.32 1.79
C LEU A 24 -12.97 0.53 2.38
N ARG A 25 -13.92 -0.36 2.08
CA ARG A 25 -15.29 -0.33 2.66
C ARG A 25 -15.28 -0.60 4.16
N SER A 26 -14.34 -1.40 4.66
CA SER A 26 -14.13 -1.63 6.09
C SER A 26 -13.48 -0.44 6.81
N GLY A 27 -13.16 0.65 6.11
CA GLY A 27 -12.61 1.87 6.69
C GLY A 27 -11.09 1.85 6.85
N PHE A 28 -10.36 0.97 6.14
CA PHE A 28 -8.91 0.97 6.18
C PHE A 28 -8.35 2.31 5.70
N ALA A 29 -7.43 2.85 6.49
CA ALA A 29 -6.61 3.98 6.08
C ALA A 29 -5.31 3.49 5.42
N ARG A 30 -4.58 4.40 4.79
CA ARG A 30 -3.30 4.10 4.12
C ARG A 30 -2.25 3.42 5.02
N PRO A 31 -2.13 3.75 6.33
CA PRO A 31 -1.28 2.99 7.23
C PRO A 31 -1.71 1.52 7.40
N ASP A 32 -3.02 1.26 7.40
CA ASP A 32 -3.56 -0.11 7.49
C ASP A 32 -3.28 -0.89 6.21
N PHE A 33 -3.41 -0.25 5.05
CA PHE A 33 -2.98 -0.84 3.77
C PHE A 33 -1.48 -1.17 3.75
N CYS A 34 -0.62 -0.31 4.29
CA CYS A 34 0.81 -0.63 4.40
C CYS A 34 1.05 -1.88 5.26
N ARG A 35 0.28 -2.06 6.34
CA ARG A 35 0.38 -3.24 7.21
C ARG A 35 -0.13 -4.49 6.50
N GLU A 36 -1.28 -4.41 5.85
CA GLU A 36 -1.88 -5.52 5.12
C GLU A 36 -0.96 -6.02 4.00
N ILE A 37 -0.44 -5.09 3.18
CA ILE A 37 0.49 -5.40 2.09
C ILE A 37 1.77 -6.02 2.64
N ALA A 38 2.28 -5.55 3.78
CA ALA A 38 3.47 -6.14 4.40
C ALA A 38 3.22 -7.58 4.89
N GLN A 39 2.03 -7.87 5.40
CA GLN A 39 1.65 -9.23 5.82
C GLN A 39 1.51 -10.16 4.62
N ASP A 40 0.77 -9.74 3.59
CA ASP A 40 0.61 -10.52 2.36
C ASP A 40 1.95 -10.76 1.65
N ALA A 41 2.80 -9.73 1.56
CA ALA A 41 4.14 -9.84 0.97
C ALA A 41 5.01 -10.88 1.67
N PHE A 42 4.87 -11.03 2.99
CA PHE A 42 5.67 -11.96 3.77
C PHE A 42 5.31 -13.42 3.51
N ILE A 43 4.10 -13.68 3.03
CA ILE A 43 3.58 -15.03 2.73
C ILE A 43 3.42 -15.27 1.21
N ASP A 44 4.04 -14.44 0.37
CA ASP A 44 3.90 -14.46 -1.10
C ASP A 44 2.42 -14.40 -1.57
N GLY A 45 1.57 -13.71 -0.80
CA GLY A 45 0.12 -13.60 -1.02
C GLY A 45 -0.33 -12.39 -1.84
N LEU A 46 0.60 -11.61 -2.39
CA LEU A 46 0.28 -10.43 -3.21
C LEU A 46 -0.29 -10.84 -4.57
N HIS A 47 -1.18 -10.01 -5.09
CA HIS A 47 -1.72 -10.18 -6.42
C HIS A 47 -0.62 -9.98 -7.48
N PRO A 48 -0.42 -10.94 -8.40
CA PRO A 48 0.65 -10.87 -9.38
C PRO A 48 0.38 -9.73 -10.36
N SER A 49 1.36 -8.85 -10.53
CA SER A 49 1.28 -7.76 -11.51
C SER A 49 2.66 -7.42 -12.07
N PRO A 50 2.75 -6.92 -13.32
CA PRO A 50 4.03 -6.54 -13.92
C PRO A 50 4.70 -5.34 -13.22
N SER A 51 3.95 -4.58 -12.42
CA SER A 51 4.45 -3.43 -11.65
C SER A 51 4.72 -3.76 -10.17
N GLN A 52 4.58 -5.02 -9.75
CA GLN A 52 4.60 -5.43 -8.33
C GLN A 52 5.83 -4.90 -7.58
N ASP A 53 7.04 -5.01 -8.16
CA ASP A 53 8.27 -4.51 -7.53
C ASP A 53 8.26 -2.99 -7.35
N GLY A 54 7.78 -2.25 -8.36
CA GLY A 54 7.65 -0.79 -8.29
C GLY A 54 6.61 -0.35 -7.27
N ASP A 55 5.48 -1.05 -7.23
CA ASP A 55 4.41 -0.81 -6.26
C ASP A 55 4.90 -1.10 -4.84
N LEU A 56 5.66 -2.18 -4.62
CA LEU A 56 6.27 -2.50 -3.33
C LEU A 56 7.29 -1.45 -2.89
N VAL A 57 8.10 -0.91 -3.80
CA VAL A 57 9.03 0.19 -3.50
C VAL A 57 8.24 1.41 -3.01
N LEU A 58 7.14 1.76 -3.68
CA LEU A 58 6.30 2.88 -3.28
C LEU A 58 5.70 2.66 -1.88
N ILE A 59 5.06 1.52 -1.65
CA ILE A 59 4.46 1.20 -0.34
C ILE A 59 5.52 1.18 0.76
N ARG A 60 6.72 0.64 0.49
CA ARG A 60 7.84 0.62 1.46
C ARG A 60 8.31 2.02 1.83
N GLN A 61 8.34 2.97 0.88
CA GLN A 61 8.69 4.36 1.17
C GLN A 61 7.68 5.00 2.12
N VAL A 62 6.38 4.81 1.86
CA VAL A 62 5.30 5.32 2.72
C VAL A 62 5.35 4.66 4.10
N ALA A 63 5.48 3.34 4.18
CA ALA A 63 5.60 2.61 5.43
C ALA A 63 6.84 3.03 6.25
N THR A 64 7.96 3.31 5.58
CA THR A 64 9.18 3.81 6.25
C THR A 64 8.92 5.16 6.92
N ARG A 65 8.24 6.08 6.25
CA ARG A 65 7.89 7.39 6.83
C ARG A 65 6.88 7.26 7.97
N LEU A 66 5.90 6.36 7.83
CA LEU A 66 4.90 6.09 8.86
C LEU A 66 5.49 5.46 10.13
N TRP A 67 6.35 4.44 9.99
CA TRP A 67 6.77 3.63 11.14
C TRP A 67 8.16 3.98 11.68
N LYS A 68 9.01 4.61 10.87
CA LYS A 68 10.35 5.05 11.28
C LYS A 68 10.55 6.56 11.24
N GLY A 69 9.65 7.29 10.58
CA GLY A 69 9.69 8.75 10.46
C GLY A 69 8.61 9.42 11.32
N ASP A 70 8.10 10.55 10.84
CA ASP A 70 7.23 11.46 11.60
C ASP A 70 5.78 10.96 11.77
N GLY A 71 5.49 9.70 11.46
CA GLY A 71 4.14 9.13 11.60
C GLY A 71 3.16 9.53 10.50
N VAL A 72 3.62 10.25 9.47
CA VAL A 72 2.81 10.66 8.31
C VAL A 72 3.17 9.88 7.06
N THR A 73 2.22 9.74 6.14
CA THR A 73 2.45 9.05 4.87
C THR A 73 3.43 9.79 3.96
N GLY A 74 3.53 11.12 4.11
CA GLY A 74 4.32 12.00 3.24
C GLY A 74 3.87 11.94 1.77
N LEU A 75 2.59 11.65 1.56
CA LEU A 75 1.94 11.66 0.25
C LEU A 75 1.35 13.05 -0.02
N ASP A 76 1.56 13.56 -1.23
CA ASP A 76 0.85 14.74 -1.73
C ASP A 76 -0.60 14.38 -2.09
N ASP A 77 -1.44 15.41 -2.24
CA ASP A 77 -2.81 15.24 -2.74
C ASP A 77 -2.82 14.82 -4.22
#